data_AF-A0A3D3KT59-F1
#
_entry.id   AF-A0A3D3KT59-F1
#
_cell.length_a   1.000
_cell.length_b   1.000
_cell.length_c   1.000
_cell.angle_alpha   90.00
_cell.angle_beta   90.00
_cell.angle_gamma   90.00
#
_symmetry.space_group_name_H-M   'P 1'
#
loop_
_entity.id
_entity.type
_entity.pdbx_description
1 polymer ?
#
loop_
_entity_poly.entity_id
_entity_poly.type
_entity_poly.pdbx_seq_one_letter_code
_entity_poly.pdbx_strand_id
1 'polypeptide(L)'
;MTVRLVVVSHSEKIADGAVELAAEMAPDVVILAAGGTADGRIGTSLEKVMSALDKAAGGDGVVVLTDLGSAVMTAESALELTADP
;
A
#
# COMPACT_ATOMS: atom_id res chain seq x y z
N MET A 1 -4.51 5.26 -19.66
CA MET A 1 -3.70 4.42 -18.79
C MET A 1 -3.72 5.01 -17.38
N THR A 2 -4.16 4.27 -16.37
CA THR A 2 -4.19 4.68 -14.96
C THR A 2 -3.46 3.64 -14.11
N VAL A 3 -2.29 4.03 -13.60
CA VAL A 3 -1.55 3.28 -12.58
C VAL A 3 -2.09 3.66 -11.21
N ARG A 4 -2.20 2.69 -10.30
CA ARG A 4 -2.67 2.89 -8.93
C ARG A 4 -1.53 2.70 -7.94
N LEU A 5 -1.61 3.32 -6.78
CA LEU A 5 -0.53 3.35 -5.80
C LEU A 5 -0.96 2.68 -4.49
N VAL A 6 -0.07 1.88 -3.92
CA VAL A 6 -0.19 1.36 -2.54
C VAL A 6 1.02 1.80 -1.73
N VAL A 7 0.80 2.55 -0.66
CA VAL A 7 1.84 3.03 0.26
C VAL A 7 1.90 2.11 1.47
N VAL A 8 2.96 1.31 1.57
CA VAL A 8 3.22 0.40 2.68
C VAL A 8 4.21 1.05 3.64
N SER A 9 3.86 1.15 4.91
CA SER A 9 4.74 1.72 5.93
C SER A 9 4.65 0.97 7.25
N HIS A 10 5.71 1.06 8.05
CA HIS A 10 5.69 0.65 9.44
C HIS A 10 4.71 1.48 10.28
N SER A 11 4.38 2.69 9.87
CA SER A 11 3.52 3.61 10.62
C SER A 11 2.24 3.87 9.84
N GLU A 12 1.10 3.54 10.46
CA GLU A 12 -0.23 3.91 9.95
C GLU A 12 -0.31 5.41 9.67
N LYS A 13 0.18 6.24 10.61
CA LYS A 13 0.18 7.70 10.47
C LYS A 13 0.99 8.21 9.28
N ILE A 14 2.09 7.54 8.94
CA ILE A 14 2.92 7.95 7.79
C ILE A 14 2.23 7.53 6.49
N ALA A 15 1.74 6.30 6.41
CA ALA A 15 1.02 5.83 5.23
C ALA A 15 -0.21 6.71 4.95
N ASP A 16 -1.05 6.93 5.96
CA ASP A 16 -2.27 7.74 5.83
C ASP A 16 -1.95 9.18 5.46
N GLY A 17 -1.01 9.82 6.17
CA GLY A 17 -0.62 11.20 5.89
C GLY A 17 0.02 11.39 4.51
N ALA A 18 0.79 10.40 4.03
CA ALA A 18 1.34 10.44 2.68
C ALA A 18 0.24 10.31 1.61
N VAL A 19 -0.73 9.42 1.81
CA VAL A 19 -1.88 9.27 0.91
C VAL A 19 -2.75 10.52 0.90
N GLU A 20 -3.05 11.08 2.08
CA GLU A 20 -3.84 12.31 2.23
C GLU A 20 -3.21 13.47 1.44
N LEU A 21 -1.92 13.72 1.65
CA LEU A 21 -1.22 14.79 0.95
C LEU A 21 -1.13 14.54 -0.56
N ALA A 22 -0.85 13.30 -0.97
CA ALA A 22 -0.74 12.96 -2.39
C ALA A 22 -2.08 13.09 -3.13
N ALA A 23 -3.20 12.79 -2.47
CA ALA A 23 -4.54 12.92 -3.04
C ALA A 23 -4.90 14.37 -3.38
N GLU A 24 -4.44 15.35 -2.59
CA GLU A 24 -4.61 16.78 -2.90
C GLU A 24 -3.86 17.20 -4.18
N MET A 25 -2.75 16.52 -4.51
CA MET A 25 -1.97 16.81 -5.71
C MET A 25 -2.46 16.05 -6.96
N ALA A 26 -3.10 14.89 -6.76
CA ALA A 26 -3.46 13.96 -7.83
C ALA A 26 -4.85 13.34 -7.58
N PRO A 27 -5.94 14.13 -7.70
CA PRO A 27 -7.29 13.70 -7.32
C PRO A 27 -7.85 12.54 -8.17
N ASP A 28 -7.34 12.36 -9.38
CA ASP A 28 -7.76 11.29 -10.30
C ASP A 28 -6.95 9.99 -10.14
N VAL A 29 -5.96 9.97 -9.23
CA VAL A 29 -5.12 8.78 -8.97
C VAL A 29 -5.63 8.06 -7.73
N VAL A 30 -5.85 6.75 -7.85
CA VAL A 30 -6.18 5.91 -6.69
C VAL A 30 -4.90 5.63 -5.90
N ILE A 31 -4.85 6.10 -4.66
CA ILE A 31 -3.72 5.92 -3.74
C ILE A 31 -4.27 5.32 -2.44
N LEU A 32 -3.70 4.20 -2.01
CA LEU A 32 -4.19 3.44 -0.86
C LEU A 32 -3.07 3.25 0.17
N ALA A 33 -3.42 3.35 1.46
CA ALA A 33 -2.49 3.20 2.57
C ALA A 33 -2.54 1.77 3.15
N ALA A 34 -1.36 1.24 3.49
CA ALA A 34 -1.17 0.01 4.23
C ALA A 34 -0.07 0.20 5.29
N GLY A 35 -0.41 0.93 6.36
CA GLY A 35 0.53 1.24 7.43
C GLY A 35 0.25 0.50 8.74
N GLY A 36 1.32 0.14 9.47
CA GLY A 36 1.21 -0.42 10.81
C GLY A 36 0.86 -1.91 10.84
N THR A 37 0.91 -2.48 12.04
CA THR A 37 0.40 -3.83 12.31
C THR A 37 -1.14 -3.84 12.38
N ALA A 38 -1.75 -5.03 12.46
CA ALA A 38 -3.20 -5.18 12.59
C ALA A 38 -3.76 -4.53 13.88
N ASP A 39 -2.94 -4.46 14.93
CA ASP A 39 -3.27 -3.80 16.21
C ASP A 39 -2.75 -2.35 16.31
N GLY A 40 -2.36 -1.74 15.17
CA GLY A 40 -2.02 -0.31 15.09
C GLY A 40 -0.65 0.09 15.65
N ARG A 41 0.24 -0.87 15.93
CA ARG A 41 1.62 -0.61 16.34
C ARG A 41 2.53 -0.36 15.14
N ILE A 42 3.75 0.12 15.44
CA ILE A 42 4.83 0.21 14.45
C ILE A 42 5.21 -1.20 13.97
N GLY A 43 5.17 -1.40 12.66
CA GLY A 43 5.40 -2.67 11.99
C GLY A 43 4.55 -2.78 10.72
N THR A 44 4.64 -3.89 10.02
CA THR A 44 3.83 -4.14 8.81
C THR A 44 2.87 -5.30 9.02
N SER A 45 1.75 -5.28 8.30
CA SER A 45 0.76 -6.35 8.31
C SER A 45 0.52 -6.86 6.90
N LEU A 46 0.75 -8.15 6.69
CA LEU A 46 0.45 -8.84 5.44
C LEU A 46 -1.02 -8.65 5.04
N GLU A 47 -1.94 -8.79 5.99
CA GLU A 47 -3.38 -8.63 5.76
C GLU A 47 -3.75 -7.22 5.29
N LYS A 48 -3.15 -6.19 5.89
CA LYS A 48 -3.37 -4.80 5.47
C LYS A 48 -2.85 -4.56 4.05
N VAL A 49 -1.68 -5.10 3.72
CA VAL A 49 -1.09 -4.96 2.38
C VAL A 49 -1.93 -5.71 1.34
N MET A 50 -2.33 -6.95 1.60
CA MET A 50 -3.23 -7.70 0.70
C MET A 50 -4.55 -6.97 0.49
N SER A 51 -5.18 -6.47 1.55
CA SER A 51 -6.42 -5.70 1.44
C SER A 51 -6.26 -4.43 0.59
N ALA A 52 -5.11 -3.74 0.70
CA ALA A 52 -4.82 -2.57 -0.12
C ALA A 52 -4.59 -2.95 -1.58
N LEU A 53 -3.89 -4.05 -1.87
CA LEU A 53 -3.69 -4.57 -3.22
C LEU A 53 -5.03 -5.00 -3.87
N ASP A 54 -5.88 -5.71 -3.13
CA ASP A 54 -7.22 -6.10 -3.61
C ASP A 54 -8.07 -4.88 -3.97
N LYS A 55 -8.02 -3.82 -3.15
CA LYS A 55 -8.70 -2.55 -3.43
C LYS A 55 -8.05 -1.79 -4.60
N ALA A 56 -6.74 -1.96 -4.80
CA ALA A 56 -6.01 -1.39 -5.91
C ALA A 56 -6.23 -2.17 -7.22
N ALA A 57 -6.77 -3.40 -7.19
CA ALA A 57 -6.88 -4.28 -8.34
C ALA A 57 -7.64 -3.64 -9.52
N GLY A 58 -6.98 -3.56 -10.67
CA GLY A 58 -7.47 -2.94 -11.91
C GLY A 58 -6.64 -1.75 -12.39
N GLY A 59 -7.08 -1.08 -13.47
CA GLY A 59 -6.23 -0.11 -14.18
C GLY A 59 -5.19 -0.83 -15.05
N ASP A 60 -4.02 -0.20 -15.27
CA ASP A 60 -2.90 -0.83 -16.01
C ASP A 60 -1.82 -1.42 -15.07
N GLY A 61 -2.12 -1.51 -13.77
CA GLY A 61 -1.24 -2.07 -12.77
C GLY A 61 -1.13 -1.22 -11.50
N VAL A 62 -0.45 -1.81 -10.51
CA VAL A 62 -0.26 -1.23 -9.18
C VAL A 62 1.23 -1.02 -8.92
N VAL A 63 1.60 0.16 -8.41
CA VAL A 63 2.94 0.43 -7.90
C VAL A 63 2.89 0.44 -6.38
N VAL A 64 3.73 -0.40 -5.76
CA VAL A 64 3.86 -0.49 -4.31
C VAL A 64 5.06 0.34 -3.85
N LEU A 65 4.81 1.30 -2.98
CA LEU A 65 5.82 2.16 -2.36
C LEU A 65 6.04 1.69 -0.93
N THR A 66 7.30 1.58 -0.50
CA THR A 66 7.65 1.05 0.84
C THR A 66 8.63 1.98 1.54
N ASP A 67 8.66 1.94 2.88
CA ASP A 67 9.56 2.77 3.69
C ASP A 67 10.89 2.09 4.02
N LEU A 68 10.86 1.01 4.82
CA LEU A 68 12.01 0.29 5.33
C LEU A 68 12.03 -1.14 4.75
N GLY A 69 13.20 -1.78 4.79
CA GLY A 69 13.42 -3.08 4.14
C GLY A 69 12.42 -4.19 4.51
N SER A 70 11.96 -4.28 5.76
CA SER A 70 10.95 -5.27 6.19
C SER A 70 9.57 -5.04 5.56
N ALA A 71 9.24 -3.80 5.18
CA ALA A 71 8.02 -3.49 4.45
C ALA A 71 8.07 -4.02 3.02
N VAL A 72 9.25 -4.00 2.38
CA VAL A 72 9.48 -4.63 1.06
C VAL A 72 9.18 -6.12 1.14
N MET A 73 9.75 -6.84 2.11
CA MET A 73 9.53 -8.28 2.25
C MET A 73 8.04 -8.63 2.47
N THR A 74 7.32 -7.78 3.22
CA THR A 74 5.87 -7.95 3.43
C THR A 74 5.10 -7.74 2.13
N ALA A 75 5.46 -6.72 1.35
CA ALA A 75 4.86 -6.45 0.05
C ALA A 75 5.14 -7.55 -0.97
N GLU A 76 6.36 -8.06 -1.06
CA GLU A 76 6.73 -9.18 -1.93
C GLU A 76 5.93 -10.44 -1.55
N SER A 77 5.84 -10.75 -0.26
CA SER A 77 5.01 -11.87 0.23
C SER A 77 3.54 -11.71 -0.15
N ALA A 78 3.00 -10.49 -0.08
CA ALA A 78 1.62 -10.21 -0.48
C ALA A 78 1.42 -10.43 -1.99
N LEU A 79 2.37 -9.95 -2.80
CA LEU A 79 2.34 -10.10 -4.26
C LEU A 79 2.37 -11.58 -4.69
N GLU A 80 3.17 -12.41 -4.02
CA GLU A 80 3.23 -13.87 -4.26
C GLU A 80 1.90 -14.58 -3.95
N LEU A 81 1.11 -14.04 -3.03
CA LEU A 81 -0.16 -14.62 -2.60
C LEU A 81 -1.35 -14.12 -3.44
N THR A 82 -1.23 -12.99 -4.13
CA THR A 82 -2.21 -12.51 -5.11
C THR A 82 -2.12 -13.32 -6.41
N ALA A 83 -3.27 -13.80 -6.90
CA ALA A 83 -3.35 -14.51 -8.18
C ALA A 83 -3.30 -13.49 -9.33
N ASP A 84 -2.13 -13.36 -9.97
CA ASP A 84 -1.83 -12.52 -11.15
C ASP A 84 -2.15 -11.01 -10.95
N PRO A 85 -1.16 -10.16 -10.60
CA PRO A 85 -1.36 -8.74 -10.26
C PRO A 85 -1.82 -7.85 -11.43
#